data_AF-A0A7X6WYC5-F1
#
_entry.id   AF-A0A7X6WYC5-F1
#
_cell.length_a   1.000
_cell.length_b   1.000
_cell.length_c   1.000
_cell.angle_alpha   90.00
_cell.angle_beta   90.00
_cell.angle_gamma   90.00
#
_symmetry.space_group_name_H-M   'P 1'
#
loop_
_entity.id
_entity.type
_entity.pdbx_description
1 polymer ?
#
loop_
_entity_poly.entity_id
_entity_poly.type
_entity_poly.pdbx_seq_one_letter_code
_entity_poly.pdbx_strand_id
1 'polypeptide(L)'
;QGIWDRGDLDELRDYMTDDLIAEIKPELLGRGEDNHTEVVLLNAELLGIEQVSDGHLASVRYSGMLRESRDGEAFRFEEVWNLYKGENAGWLLAGIQQIPVEYAS
;
A
#
# COMPACT_ATOMS: atom_id res chain seq x y z
N GLN A 1 -2.48 -5.38 -6.93
CA GLN A 1 -1.22 -6.12 -7.18
C GLN A 1 -0.76 -5.96 -8.63
N GLY A 2 -1.47 -6.46 -9.64
CA GLY A 2 -0.97 -6.40 -11.03
C GLY A 2 -0.70 -4.99 -11.59
N ILE A 3 -1.45 -3.97 -11.17
CA ILE A 3 -1.22 -2.55 -11.56
C ILE A 3 0.10 -2.04 -10.96
N TRP A 4 0.33 -2.35 -9.69
CA TRP A 4 1.56 -2.05 -8.96
C TRP A 4 2.77 -2.73 -9.59
N ASP A 5 2.66 -4.02 -9.92
CA ASP A 5 3.74 -4.78 -10.55
C ASP A 5 4.13 -4.22 -11.92
N ARG A 6 3.15 -3.70 -12.70
CA ARG A 6 3.41 -3.02 -13.98
C ARG A 6 3.95 -1.60 -13.82
N GLY A 7 3.87 -1.01 -12.63
CA GLY A 7 4.20 0.40 -12.40
C GLY A 7 3.33 1.37 -13.22
N ASP A 8 2.08 1.00 -13.53
CA ASP A 8 1.18 1.82 -14.34
C ASP A 8 0.66 3.00 -13.50
N LEU A 9 1.38 4.11 -13.55
CA LEU A 9 1.09 5.30 -12.75
C LEU A 9 -0.28 5.88 -13.05
N ASP A 10 -0.76 5.81 -14.29
CA ASP A 10 -2.04 6.41 -14.67
C ASP A 10 -3.20 5.62 -14.06
N GLU A 11 -3.12 4.29 -14.08
CA GLU A 11 -4.11 3.40 -13.46
C GLU A 11 -4.03 3.43 -11.92
N LEU A 12 -2.85 3.67 -11.33
CA LEU A 12 -2.70 3.81 -9.87
C LEU A 12 -3.40 5.05 -9.30
N ARG A 13 -3.59 6.11 -10.09
CA ARG A 13 -4.29 7.34 -9.64
C ARG A 13 -5.74 7.10 -9.25
N ASP A 14 -6.37 6.03 -9.76
CA ASP A 14 -7.74 5.69 -9.39
C ASP A 14 -7.86 5.10 -7.98
N TYR A 15 -6.73 4.72 -7.37
CA TYR A 15 -6.69 4.02 -6.07
C TYR A 15 -5.90 4.77 -4.99
N MET A 16 -5.19 5.83 -5.36
CA MET A 16 -4.27 6.57 -4.49
C MET A 16 -4.53 8.06 -4.56
N THR A 17 -4.17 8.79 -3.49
CA THR A 17 -4.17 10.25 -3.54
C THR A 17 -3.06 10.76 -4.46
N ASP A 18 -3.24 11.95 -5.02
CA ASP A 18 -2.23 12.60 -5.87
C ASP A 18 -0.89 12.78 -5.13
N ASP A 19 -0.95 13.06 -3.83
CA ASP A 19 0.23 13.19 -2.97
C ASP A 19 0.99 11.87 -2.85
N LEU A 20 0.29 10.75 -2.61
CA LEU A 20 0.92 9.44 -2.53
C LEU A 20 1.52 9.03 -3.87
N ILE A 21 0.84 9.31 -4.98
CA ILE A 21 1.37 9.07 -6.34
C ILE A 21 2.68 9.84 -6.56
N ALA A 22 2.75 11.10 -6.13
CA ALA A 22 3.96 11.89 -6.24
C ALA A 22 5.11 11.30 -5.41
N GLU A 23 4.80 10.74 -4.23
CA GLU A 23 5.77 10.11 -3.33
C GLU A 23 6.34 8.80 -3.88
N ILE A 24 5.50 7.89 -4.38
CA ILE A 24 5.94 6.56 -4.83
C ILE A 24 6.52 6.56 -6.26
N LYS A 25 6.26 7.60 -7.05
CA LYS A 25 6.68 7.67 -8.45
C LYS A 25 8.18 7.45 -8.66
N PRO A 26 9.11 8.06 -7.90
CA PRO A 26 10.54 7.82 -8.05
C PRO A 26 10.91 6.36 -7.81
N GLU A 27 10.28 5.71 -6.83
CA GLU A 27 10.53 4.28 -6.54
C GLU A 27 10.03 3.40 -7.67
N LEU A 28 8.82 3.63 -8.18
CA LEU A 28 8.25 2.87 -9.29
C LEU A 28 9.10 3.01 -10.57
N LEU A 29 9.58 4.21 -10.87
CA LEU A 29 10.46 4.45 -12.02
C LEU A 29 11.87 3.87 -11.85
N GLY A 30 12.30 3.64 -10.61
CA GLY A 30 13.60 3.04 -10.28
C GLY A 30 13.61 1.51 -10.30
N ARG A 31 12.45 0.85 -10.47
CA ARG A 31 12.34 -0.61 -10.47
C ARG A 31 12.79 -1.22 -11.81
N GLY A 32 13.34 -2.43 -11.76
CA GLY A 32 13.65 -3.23 -12.94
C GLY A 32 12.40 -3.87 -13.56
N GLU A 33 12.52 -4.40 -14.78
CA GLU A 33 11.40 -4.90 -15.60
C GLU A 33 10.65 -6.13 -15.03
N ASP A 34 11.12 -6.75 -13.94
CA ASP A 34 10.66 -8.06 -13.49
C ASP A 34 10.17 -8.07 -12.02
N ASN A 35 9.54 -6.98 -11.57
CA ASN A 35 8.91 -6.92 -10.25
C ASN A 35 7.69 -7.85 -10.20
N HIS A 36 7.73 -8.86 -9.33
CA HIS A 36 6.62 -9.80 -9.15
C HIS A 36 6.32 -9.96 -7.67
N THR A 37 5.37 -9.18 -7.17
CA THR A 37 4.88 -9.36 -5.81
C THR A 37 3.88 -10.51 -5.77
N GLU A 38 4.03 -11.44 -4.84
CA GLU A 38 3.08 -12.51 -4.53
C GLU A 38 2.75 -12.44 -3.03
N VAL A 39 1.46 -12.42 -2.72
CA VAL A 39 0.96 -12.44 -1.34
C VAL A 39 0.81 -13.89 -0.88
N VAL A 40 1.73 -14.35 -0.05
CA VAL A 40 1.74 -15.73 0.47
C VAL A 40 0.80 -15.88 1.67
N LEU A 41 0.80 -14.89 2.56
CA LEU A 41 -0.10 -14.79 3.71
C LEU A 41 -0.47 -13.32 3.91
N LEU A 42 -1.74 -13.05 4.20
CA LEU A 42 -2.25 -11.72 4.49
C LEU A 42 -3.17 -11.74 5.71
N ASN A 43 -2.82 -10.95 6.70
CA ASN A 43 -3.69 -10.56 7.80
C ASN A 43 -4.02 -9.08 7.62
N ALA A 44 -5.23 -8.70 8.02
CA ALA A 44 -5.70 -7.32 7.97
C ALA A 44 -6.44 -7.00 9.27
N GLU A 45 -6.09 -5.88 9.89
CA GLU A 45 -6.72 -5.38 11.10
C GLU A 45 -7.06 -3.90 10.94
N LEU A 46 -8.33 -3.55 11.07
CA LEU A 46 -8.75 -2.16 11.11
C LEU A 46 -8.34 -1.56 12.47
N LEU A 47 -7.37 -0.64 12.45
CA LEU A 47 -6.91 0.06 13.64
C LEU A 47 -7.91 1.13 14.09
N GLY A 48 -8.61 1.75 13.13
CA GLY A 48 -9.62 2.74 13.43
C GLY A 48 -10.13 3.49 12.21
N ILE A 49 -11.20 4.24 12.42
CA ILE A 49 -11.74 5.23 11.49
C ILE A 49 -11.98 6.51 12.29
N GLU A 50 -11.53 7.63 11.76
CA GLU A 50 -11.75 8.95 12.33
C GLU A 50 -12.38 9.90 11.32
N GLN A 51 -13.24 10.79 11.80
CA GLN A 51 -13.78 11.90 11.02
C GLN A 51 -12.78 13.05 11.05
N VAL A 52 -12.42 13.56 9.88
CA VAL A 52 -11.64 14.79 9.69
C VAL A 52 -12.51 15.87 9.04
N SER A 53 -11.98 17.08 8.95
CA SER A 53 -12.69 18.28 8.46
C SER A 53 -13.42 18.04 7.13
N ASP A 54 -12.76 17.33 6.20
CA ASP A 54 -13.21 17.20 4.81
C ASP A 54 -13.56 15.75 4.42
N GLY A 55 -13.67 14.84 5.40
CA GLY A 55 -13.88 13.42 5.11
C GLY A 55 -13.57 12.48 6.26
N HIS A 56 -13.20 11.24 5.93
CA HIS A 56 -12.79 10.23 6.90
C HIS A 56 -11.38 9.74 6.62
N LEU A 57 -10.65 9.42 7.68
CA LEU A 57 -9.42 8.64 7.62
C LEU A 57 -9.68 7.26 8.21
N ALA A 58 -9.13 6.23 7.59
CA ALA A 58 -9.12 4.88 8.10
C ALA A 58 -7.69 4.34 8.07
N SER A 59 -7.30 3.64 9.12
CA SER A 59 -5.98 2.99 9.20
C SER A 59 -6.18 1.50 9.29
N VAL A 60 -5.58 0.75 8.36
CA VAL A 60 -5.59 -0.71 8.35
C VAL A 60 -4.17 -1.20 8.46
N ARG A 61 -3.91 -2.04 9.46
CA ARG A 61 -2.66 -2.77 9.57
C ARG A 61 -2.73 -4.03 8.73
N TYR A 62 -1.79 -4.19 7.82
CA TYR A 62 -1.55 -5.42 7.09
C TYR A 62 -0.27 -6.08 7.57
N SER A 63 -0.29 -7.40 7.71
CA SER A 63 0.91 -8.17 8.03
C SER A 63 0.84 -9.56 7.44
N GLY A 64 1.99 -10.18 7.21
CA GLY A 64 2.03 -11.53 6.68
C GLY A 64 3.34 -11.84 5.97
N MET A 65 3.24 -12.54 4.84
CA MET A 65 4.39 -13.00 4.06
C MET A 65 4.22 -12.59 2.59
N LEU A 66 5.24 -11.93 2.02
CA LEU A 66 5.32 -11.57 0.61
C LEU A 66 6.51 -12.27 -0.06
N ARG A 67 6.44 -12.41 -1.37
CA ARG A 67 7.57 -12.75 -2.23
C ARG A 67 7.63 -11.71 -3.35
N GLU A 68 8.80 -11.15 -3.67
CA GLU A 68 8.94 -10.07 -4.68
C GLU A 68 9.68 -10.48 -5.97
N SER A 69 9.96 -11.77 -6.11
CA SER A 69 10.47 -12.37 -7.35
C SER A 69 9.93 -13.79 -7.49
N ARG A 70 9.76 -14.29 -8.73
CA ARG A 70 9.11 -15.59 -8.99
C ARG A 70 9.72 -16.77 -8.22
N ASP A 71 11.04 -16.76 -8.06
CA ASP A 71 11.80 -17.81 -7.37
C ASP A 71 12.37 -17.34 -6.02
N GLY A 72 11.94 -16.18 -5.53
CA GLY A 72 12.43 -15.59 -4.28
C GLY A 72 11.90 -16.29 -3.04
N GLU A 73 12.65 -16.16 -1.94
CA GLU A 73 12.16 -16.55 -0.63
C GLU A 73 11.07 -15.60 -0.15
N ALA A 74 10.05 -16.15 0.51
CA ALA A 74 9.03 -15.33 1.13
C ALA A 74 9.59 -14.67 2.40
N PHE A 75 9.33 -13.37 2.57
CA PHE A 75 9.76 -12.59 3.72
C PHE A 75 8.55 -12.02 4.46
N ARG A 76 8.74 -11.74 5.75
CA ARG A 76 7.69 -11.14 6.58
C ARG A 76 7.58 -9.65 6.28
N PHE A 77 6.35 -9.15 6.25
CA PHE A 77 6.06 -7.72 6.20
C PHE A 77 5.02 -7.34 7.25
N GLU A 78 5.07 -6.09 7.69
CA GLU A 78 4.01 -5.42 8.45
C GLU A 78 3.98 -3.95 8.00
N GLU A 79 2.79 -3.45 7.71
CA GLU A 79 2.59 -2.10 7.22
C GLU A 79 1.23 -1.55 7.65
N VAL A 80 1.15 -0.23 7.82
CA VAL A 80 -0.10 0.48 8.09
C VAL A 80 -0.47 1.30 6.87
N TRP A 81 -1.64 1.00 6.32
CA TRP A 81 -2.21 1.70 5.19
C TRP A 81 -3.22 2.71 5.69
N ASN A 82 -3.01 3.98 5.35
CA ASN A 82 -3.91 5.08 5.67
C ASN A 82 -4.74 5.40 4.45
N LEU A 83 -6.06 5.29 4.57
CA LEU A 83 -7.02 5.58 3.52
C LEU A 83 -7.77 6.87 3.85
N TYR A 84 -8.01 7.68 2.83
CA TYR A 84 -8.81 8.89 2.90
C TYR A 84 -10.08 8.75 2.06
N LYS A 85 -11.21 9.18 2.61
CA LYS A 85 -12.47 9.29 1.89
C LYS A 85 -13.04 10.70 2.06
N GLY A 86 -12.96 11.49 0.99
CA GLY A 86 -13.63 12.79 0.92
C GLY A 86 -15.16 12.67 0.86
N GLU A 87 -15.87 13.77 1.12
CA GLU A 87 -17.34 13.79 1.24
C GLU A 87 -18.11 13.15 0.06
N ASN A 88 -17.57 13.22 -1.16
CA ASN A 88 -18.20 12.69 -2.39
C ASN A 88 -17.28 11.75 -3.18
N ALA A 89 -16.31 11.11 -2.52
CA ALA A 89 -15.33 10.24 -3.16
C ALA A 89 -15.36 8.80 -2.60
N GLY A 90 -14.71 7.89 -3.33
CA GLY A 90 -14.34 6.58 -2.79
C GLY A 90 -13.19 6.68 -1.79
N TRP A 91 -12.82 5.55 -1.18
CA TRP A 91 -11.59 5.46 -0.39
C TRP A 91 -10.39 5.44 -1.32
N LEU A 92 -9.44 6.33 -1.07
CA LEU A 92 -8.14 6.38 -1.73
C LEU A 92 -7.04 6.08 -0.72
N LEU A 93 -6.02 5.34 -1.13
CA LEU A 93 -4.83 5.14 -0.33
C LEU A 93 -4.05 6.46 -0.26
N ALA A 94 -3.88 6.98 0.94
CA ALA A 94 -3.25 8.27 1.20
C ALA A 94 -1.82 8.15 1.75
N GLY A 95 -1.45 6.98 2.28
CA GLY A 95 -0.10 6.71 2.75
C GLY A 95 0.11 5.25 3.13
N ILE A 96 1.36 4.80 3.02
CA ILE A 96 1.80 3.48 3.47
C ILE A 96 2.96 3.68 4.43
N GLN A 97 2.86 3.12 5.63
CA GLN A 97 3.93 3.14 6.62
C GLN A 97 4.44 1.73 6.83
N GLN A 98 5.69 1.48 6.44
CA GLN A 98 6.36 0.21 6.71
C GLN A 98 6.71 0.13 8.21
N ILE A 99 6.36 -0.97 8.85
CA ILE A 99 6.74 -1.26 10.23
C ILE A 99 7.94 -2.20 10.19
N PRO A 100 9.11 -1.80 10.70
CA PRO A 100 10.27 -2.68 10.72
C PRO A 100 9.95 -3.98 11.45
N VAL A 101 10.36 -5.11 10.88
CA VAL A 101 10.00 -6.46 11.36
C VAL A 101 10.49 -6.71 12.80
N GLU A 102 11.53 -6.00 13.24
CA GLU A 102 12.02 -6.01 14.63
C GLU A 102 11.04 -5.42 15.65
N TYR A 103 10.08 -4.62 15.19
CA TYR A 103 8.99 -4.03 15.99
C TYR A 103 7.62 -4.64 15.64
N ALA A 104 7.56 -5.55 14.67
CA ALA A 104 6.36 -6.28 14.31
C ALA A 104 5.93 -7.22 15.45
N SER A 105 4.62 -7.21 15.77
CA SER A 105 4.07 -7.88 16.96
C SER A 105 3.74 -9.35 16.74
#